data_AF-A0A3C0G236-F1
#
_entry.id   AF-A0A3C0G236-F1
#
_cell.length_a   1.000
_cell.length_b   1.000
_cell.length_c   1.000
_cell.angle_alpha   90.00
_cell.angle_beta   90.00
_cell.angle_gamma   90.00
#
_symmetry.space_group_name_H-M   'P 1'
#
loop_
_entity.id
_entity.type
_entity.pdbx_description
1 polymer ?
#
loop_
_entity_poly.entity_id
_entity_poly.type
_entity_poly.pdbx_seq_one_letter_code
_entity_poly.pdbx_strand_id
1 'polypeptide(L)'
;VHAVSNKARQITIDRNIDIIKGFQWLSTLDTRTSDICKSYSGLTWDSNKNPIGHKKNYRTPPAHYNCRSVIVPMLKSFSELAGKDLTFNN
;
A
#
# COMPACT_ATOMS: atom_id res chain seq x y z
N VAL A 1 18.88 3.89 -6.97
CA VAL A 1 18.64 3.10 -5.73
C VAL A 1 17.17 2.83 -5.43
N HIS A 2 16.22 3.76 -5.68
CA HIS A 2 14.79 3.54 -5.37
C HIS A 2 14.10 2.44 -6.20
N ALA A 3 14.38 2.32 -7.50
CA ALA A 3 13.71 1.33 -8.36
C ALA A 3 13.96 -0.12 -7.92
N VAL A 4 15.20 -0.47 -7.57
CA VAL A 4 15.57 -1.81 -7.10
C VAL A 4 14.91 -2.13 -5.75
N SER A 5 14.93 -1.18 -4.81
CA SER A 5 14.28 -1.37 -3.50
C SER A 5 12.76 -1.54 -3.62
N ASN A 6 12.10 -0.75 -4.48
CA ASN A 6 10.67 -0.88 -4.74
C ASN A 6 10.34 -2.23 -5.39
N LYS A 7 11.17 -2.68 -6.33
CA LYS A 7 10.97 -3.99 -6.97
C LYS A 7 11.14 -5.14 -5.96
N ALA A 8 12.14 -5.08 -5.09
CA ALA A 8 12.33 -6.08 -4.04
C ALA A 8 11.12 -6.15 -3.09
N ARG A 9 10.61 -5.00 -2.64
CA ARG A 9 9.38 -4.93 -1.83
C ARG A 9 8.19 -5.56 -2.54
N GLN A 10 7.99 -5.24 -3.82
CA GLN A 10 6.90 -5.79 -4.60
C GLN A 10 6.99 -7.33 -4.68
N ILE A 11 8.19 -7.87 -4.90
CA ILE A 11 8.38 -9.34 -4.94
C ILE A 11 8.05 -9.97 -3.58
N THR A 12 8.49 -9.35 -2.47
CA THR A 12 8.15 -9.85 -1.12
C THR A 12 6.64 -9.83 -0.89
N ILE A 13 5.98 -8.75 -1.31
CA ILE A 13 4.53 -8.59 -1.23
C ILE A 13 3.81 -9.67 -2.04
N ASP A 14 4.20 -9.85 -3.31
CA ASP A 14 3.54 -10.79 -4.22
C ASP A 14 3.66 -12.24 -3.71
N ARG A 15 4.77 -12.58 -3.04
CA ARG A 15 4.98 -13.90 -2.42
C ARG A 15 4.17 -14.16 -1.16
N ASN A 16 3.60 -13.12 -0.54
CA ASN A 16 2.83 -13.20 0.71
C ASN A 16 1.42 -12.62 0.52
N ILE A 17 0.87 -12.70 -0.70
CA ILE A 17 -0.41 -12.08 -1.03
C ILE A 17 -1.58 -12.68 -0.24
N ASP A 18 -1.43 -13.91 0.23
CA ASP A 18 -2.38 -14.67 1.04
C ASP A 18 -2.65 -14.03 2.41
N ILE A 19 -1.69 -13.32 2.99
CA ILE A 19 -1.84 -12.60 4.27
C ILE A 19 -2.05 -11.09 4.11
N ILE A 20 -2.00 -10.59 2.88
CA ILE A 20 -2.16 -9.17 2.56
C ILE A 20 -3.63 -8.88 2.24
N LYS A 21 -4.18 -7.86 2.91
CA LYS A 21 -5.53 -7.33 2.69
C LYS A 21 -5.58 -6.33 1.53
N GLY A 22 -4.48 -5.63 1.31
CA GLY A 22 -4.40 -4.61 0.28
C GLY A 22 -3.12 -3.81 0.34
N PHE A 23 -3.13 -2.65 -0.30
CA PHE A 23 -1.96 -1.80 -0.48
C PHE A 23 -2.27 -0.37 -0.07
N GLN A 24 -1.31 0.32 0.53
CA GLN A 24 -1.39 1.75 0.79
C GLN A 24 -0.23 2.47 0.12
N TRP A 25 -0.52 3.65 -0.44
CA TRP A 25 0.50 4.54 -0.94
C TRP A 25 1.02 5.44 0.18
N LEU A 26 2.30 5.30 0.52
CA LEU A 26 2.97 6.09 1.54
C LEU A 26 3.93 7.08 0.88
N SER A 27 3.69 8.37 1.08
CA SER A 27 4.59 9.44 0.64
C SER A 27 5.32 10.03 1.83
N THR A 28 6.61 10.32 1.66
CA THR A 28 7.28 11.29 2.54
C THR A 28 6.68 12.66 2.19
N LEU A 29 5.98 13.32 3.11
CA LEU A 29 5.33 14.62 2.86
C LEU A 29 6.24 15.76 3.36
N ASP A 30 7.10 16.26 2.49
CA ASP A 30 7.93 17.44 2.74
C ASP A 30 7.91 18.42 1.56
N THR A 31 8.72 19.48 1.63
CA THR A 31 8.77 20.54 0.62
C THR A 31 9.18 20.07 -0.77
N ARG A 32 9.72 18.85 -0.90
CA ARG A 32 10.19 18.27 -2.18
C ARG A 32 9.23 17.22 -2.72
N THR A 33 8.11 16.97 -2.06
CA THR A 33 7.10 16.01 -2.51
C THR A 33 6.29 16.61 -3.65
N SER A 34 6.22 15.91 -4.78
CA SER A 34 5.43 16.32 -5.93
C SER A 34 3.94 16.21 -5.65
N ASP A 35 3.13 16.96 -6.39
CA ASP A 35 1.68 16.97 -6.19
C ASP A 35 1.03 15.63 -6.50
N ILE A 36 1.56 14.87 -7.48
CA ILE A 36 1.10 13.50 -7.73
C ILE A 36 1.27 12.62 -6.48
N CYS A 37 2.42 12.69 -5.82
CA CYS A 37 2.68 11.91 -4.60
C CYS A 37 1.78 12.37 -3.44
N LYS A 38 1.66 13.69 -3.21
CA LYS A 38 0.73 14.23 -2.20
C LYS A 38 -0.70 13.76 -2.44
N SER A 39 -1.15 13.78 -3.69
CA SER A 39 -2.51 13.40 -4.06
C SER A 39 -2.80 11.91 -3.85
N TYR A 40 -1.77 11.06 -3.85
CA TYR A 40 -1.88 9.62 -3.60
C TYR A 40 -1.62 9.24 -2.14
N SER A 41 -1.02 10.12 -1.35
CA SER A 41 -0.64 9.83 0.04
C SER A 41 -1.82 9.35 0.87
N GLY A 42 -1.66 8.19 1.51
CA GLY A 42 -2.66 7.58 2.38
C GLY A 42 -3.76 6.81 1.66
N LEU A 43 -3.88 6.92 0.33
CA LEU A 43 -4.86 6.17 -0.45
C LEU A 43 -4.58 4.67 -0.39
N THR A 44 -5.66 3.88 -0.46
CA THR A 44 -5.62 2.44 -0.24
C THR A 44 -6.37 1.68 -1.33
N TRP A 45 -5.88 0.48 -1.63
CA TRP A 45 -6.49 -0.45 -2.56
C TRP A 45 -6.62 -1.81 -1.90
N ASP A 46 -7.60 -2.60 -2.32
CA ASP A 46 -7.75 -3.99 -1.88
C ASP A 46 -6.67 -4.90 -2.53
N SER A 47 -6.68 -6.20 -2.20
CA SER A 47 -5.77 -7.20 -2.77
C SER A 47 -5.89 -7.33 -4.30
N ASN A 48 -7.04 -6.97 -4.86
CA ASN A 48 -7.33 -6.97 -6.30
C ASN A 48 -7.00 -5.63 -6.96
N LYS A 49 -6.39 -4.68 -6.22
CA LYS A 49 -6.00 -3.34 -6.67
C LYS A 49 -7.19 -2.43 -6.99
N ASN A 50 -8.37 -2.72 -6.47
CA ASN A 50 -9.53 -1.83 -6.53
C ASN A 50 -9.41 -0.73 -5.47
N PRO A 51 -9.79 0.51 -5.77
CA PRO A 51 -9.69 1.61 -4.82
C PRO A 51 -10.67 1.48 -3.66
N ILE A 52 -10.25 1.85 -2.46
CA ILE A 52 -11.09 1.85 -1.26
C ILE A 52 -11.43 3.30 -0.90
N GLY A 53 -12.70 3.68 -1.03
CA GLY A 53 -13.18 5.03 -0.66
C GLY A 53 -12.74 6.16 -1.60
N HIS A 54 -12.20 5.86 -2.78
CA HIS A 54 -11.82 6.87 -3.79
C HIS A 54 -11.92 6.31 -5.22
N LYS A 55 -11.60 7.14 -6.23
CA LYS A 55 -11.66 6.76 -7.67
C LYS A 55 -10.30 6.62 -8.36
N LYS A 56 -9.20 6.82 -7.64
CA LYS A 56 -7.85 6.73 -8.22
C LYS A 56 -7.42 5.28 -8.48
N ASN A 57 -6.91 5.03 -9.68
CA ASN A 57 -6.36 3.73 -10.07
C ASN A 57 -5.07 3.42 -9.28
N TYR A 58 -4.87 2.13 -9.02
CA TYR A 58 -3.65 1.63 -8.40
C TYR A 58 -2.42 1.96 -9.26
N ARG A 59 -1.34 2.38 -8.59
CA ARG A 59 -0.04 2.67 -9.20
C ARG A 59 1.06 2.25 -8.24
N THR A 60 2.20 1.85 -8.78
CA THR A 60 3.41 1.60 -7.99
C THR A 60 4.44 2.72 -8.18
N PRO A 61 5.10 3.21 -7.11
CA PRO A 61 6.26 4.07 -7.21
C PRO A 61 7.44 3.36 -7.88
N PRO A 62 8.32 4.09 -8.59
CA PRO A 62 8.34 5.54 -8.70
C PRO A 62 7.33 6.08 -9.72
N ALA A 63 6.56 7.11 -9.35
CA ALA A 63 5.68 7.81 -10.30
C ALA A 63 6.44 8.81 -11.20
N HIS A 64 7.63 9.23 -10.78
CA HIS A 64 8.48 10.21 -11.46
C HIS A 64 9.92 10.08 -10.94
N TYR A 65 10.86 10.81 -11.55
CA TYR A 65 12.25 10.91 -11.07
C TYR A 65 12.31 11.47 -9.63
N ASN A 66 13.22 10.95 -8.80
CA ASN A 66 13.34 11.29 -7.37
C ASN A 66 12.04 11.13 -6.56
N CYS A 67 11.19 10.16 -6.92
CA CYS A 67 9.98 9.84 -6.17
C CYS A 67 10.31 9.45 -4.72
N ARG A 68 9.61 10.07 -3.77
CA ARG A 68 9.76 9.86 -2.32
C ARG A 68 8.59 9.09 -1.71
N SER A 69 8.02 8.20 -2.52
CA SER A 69 6.86 7.38 -2.16
C SER A 69 7.17 5.90 -2.33
N VAL A 70 6.49 5.08 -1.55
CA VAL A 70 6.54 3.62 -1.58
C VAL A 70 5.12 3.05 -1.47
N ILE A 71 4.93 1.82 -1.94
CA ILE A 71 3.76 1.03 -1.55
C ILE A 71 4.11 0.27 -0.27
N VAL A 72 3.19 0.30 0.70
CA VAL A 72 3.23 -0.55 1.89
C VAL A 72 2.07 -1.54 1.85
N PRO A 73 2.30 -2.82 2.20
CA PRO A 73 1.22 -3.79 2.30
C PRO A 73 0.40 -3.55 3.56
N MET A 74 -0.93 -3.66 3.44
CA MET A 74 -1.83 -3.72 4.57
C MET A 74 -2.10 -5.19 4.90
N LEU A 75 -1.79 -5.60 6.11
CA LEU A 75 -2.05 -6.98 6.55
C LEU A 75 -3.54 -7.19 6.83
N LYS A 76 -3.99 -8.44 6.66
CA LYS A 76 -5.28 -8.88 7.20
C LYS A 76 -5.29 -8.72 8.72
N SER A 77 -6.45 -8.43 9.28
CA SER A 77 -6.67 -8.43 10.73
C SER A 77 -6.50 -9.84 11.30
N PHE A 78 -6.24 -9.94 12.61
CA PHE A 78 -6.14 -11.24 13.27
C PHE A 78 -7.41 -12.09 13.11
N SER A 79 -8.60 -11.47 13.14
CA SER A 79 -9.86 -12.19 12.90
C SER A 79 -9.93 -12.79 11.49
N GLU A 80 -9.48 -12.04 10.48
CA GLU A 80 -9.43 -12.50 9.09
C GLU A 80 -8.40 -13.62 8.89
N LEU A 81 -7.28 -13.59 9.62
CA LEU A 81 -6.24 -14.63 9.57
C LEU A 81 -6.65 -15.89 10.33
N ALA A 82 -7.30 -15.75 11.48
CA ALA A 82 -7.75 -16.85 12.32
C ALA A 82 -9.06 -17.49 11.83
N GLY A 83 -9.76 -16.86 10.89
CA GLY A 83 -11.09 -17.30 10.43
C GLY A 83 -12.16 -17.23 11.52
N LYS A 84 -11.94 -16.44 12.57
CA LYS A 84 -12.83 -16.32 13.73
C LYS A 84 -12.92 -14.85 14.13
N ASP A 85 -14.12 -14.37 14.44
CA ASP A 85 -14.27 -13.04 15.01
C ASP A 85 -13.68 -13.01 16.44
N LEU A 86 -12.72 -12.11 16.66
CA LEU A 86 -11.98 -11.95 17.91
C LEU A 86 -12.49 -10.76 18.73
N THR A 87 -13.67 -10.21 18.42
CA THR A 87 -14.32 -9.25 19.29
C THR A 87 -14.61 -9.91 20.64
N PHE A 88 -13.82 -9.55 21.66
CA PHE A 88 -14.13 -9.89 23.04
C PHE A 88 -15.30 -9.01 23.46
N ASN A 89 -16.50 -9.58 23.47
CA ASN A 89 -17.65 -8.94 24.11
C ASN A 89 -17.28 -8.70 25.58
N ASN A 90 -17.23 -7.43 25.98
CA ASN A 90 -17.13 -6.98 27.36
C ASN A 90 -18.54 -6.78 27.92
#